data_AF-A0A7R9DMS3-F1
#
_entry.id   AF-A0A7R9DMS3-F1
#
_cell.length_a   1.000
_cell.length_b   1.000
_cell.length_c   1.000
_cell.angle_alpha   90.00
_cell.angle_beta   90.00
_cell.angle_gamma   90.00
#
_symmetry.space_group_name_H-M   'P 1'
#
loop_
_entity.id
_entity.type
_entity.pdbx_description
1 polymer ?
#
loop_
_entity_poly.entity_id
_entity_poly.type
_entity_poly.pdbx_seq_one_letter_code
_entity_poly.pdbx_strand_id
1 'polypeptide(L)'
;MGINSGLLNYPAKTLQLSKDSLARAANDAIVSEGGKSYKVGSVSNILYRASGGSDDWMKSVGGIALCYTIELPGGGQKGFDLPAAEILPTVSQFFPCMRVFEEHVRNISTT
;
A
#
# COMPACT_ATOMS: atom_id res chain seq x y z
N MET A 1 -20.05 -15.12 -7.67
CA MET A 1 -18.73 -15.46 -7.12
C MET A 1 -18.57 -14.62 -5.86
N GLY A 2 -18.87 -15.20 -4.70
CA GLY A 2 -18.91 -14.46 -3.44
C GLY A 2 -17.50 -14.17 -2.96
N ILE A 3 -17.20 -12.91 -2.68
CA ILE A 3 -15.98 -12.54 -1.95
C ILE A 3 -16.13 -13.07 -0.53
N ASN A 4 -15.26 -14.03 -0.18
CA ASN A 4 -15.24 -14.64 1.13
C ASN A 4 -14.76 -13.58 2.12
N SER A 5 -15.68 -13.01 2.90
CA SER A 5 -15.41 -11.98 3.92
C SER A 5 -14.65 -12.51 5.14
N GLY A 6 -13.97 -13.65 5.02
CA GLY A 6 -13.37 -14.43 6.10
C GLY A 6 -11.87 -14.21 6.32
N LEU A 7 -11.22 -13.26 5.62
CA LEU A 7 -9.77 -13.01 5.75
C LEU A 7 -9.39 -11.75 6.54
N LEU A 8 -10.35 -11.06 7.17
CA LEU A 8 -10.08 -9.85 7.94
C LEU A 8 -10.48 -10.03 9.40
N ASN A 9 -9.90 -11.05 10.04
CA ASN A 9 -9.79 -11.08 11.50
C ASN A 9 -8.46 -10.42 11.91
N TYR A 10 -8.28 -9.15 11.55
CA TYR A 10 -7.37 -8.29 12.29
C TYR A 10 -7.98 -8.08 13.68
N PRO A 11 -7.25 -8.31 14.78
CA PRO A 11 -7.84 -8.26 16.11
C PRO A 11 -8.48 -6.89 16.32
N ALA A 12 -9.77 -6.90 16.64
CA ALA A 12 -10.54 -5.76 17.12
C ALA A 12 -10.00 -5.33 18.49
N LYS A 13 -8.81 -4.71 18.49
CA LYS A 13 -8.26 -3.91 19.58
C LYS A 13 -7.27 -2.93 18.97
N THR A 14 -7.75 -1.70 18.86
CA THR A 14 -7.19 -0.51 18.23
C THR A 14 -5.73 -0.24 18.60
N LEU A 15 -4.79 -0.86 17.88
CA LEU A 15 -3.41 -0.38 17.85
C LEU A 15 -3.28 0.52 16.63
N GLN A 16 -3.10 1.82 16.88
CA GLN A 16 -2.65 2.75 15.86
C GLN A 16 -1.26 2.30 15.41
N LEU A 17 -1.22 1.55 14.31
CA LEU A 17 0.03 1.16 13.66
C LEU A 17 0.84 2.40 13.29
N SER A 18 2.15 2.30 13.49
CA SER A 18 3.07 3.27 12.92
C SER A 18 2.96 3.27 11.38
N LYS A 19 3.39 4.36 10.73
CA LYS A 19 3.42 4.47 9.26
C LYS A 19 4.10 3.25 8.61
N ASP A 20 5.22 2.80 9.16
CA ASP A 20 6.00 1.65 8.66
C ASP A 20 5.27 0.32 8.91
N SER A 21 4.74 0.12 10.12
CA SER A 21 3.97 -1.10 10.44
C SER A 21 2.73 -1.24 9.57
N LEU A 22 2.02 -0.14 9.29
CA LEU A 22 0.86 -0.13 8.40
C LEU A 22 1.25 -0.45 6.95
N ALA A 23 2.37 0.07 6.45
CA ALA A 23 2.87 -0.26 5.12
C ALA A 23 3.28 -1.74 4.99
N ARG A 24 3.86 -2.33 6.05
CA ARG A 24 4.18 -3.77 6.07
C ARG A 24 2.91 -4.62 6.06
N ALA A 25 1.90 -4.26 6.86
CA ALA A 25 0.61 -4.95 6.83
C ALA A 25 -0.07 -4.86 5.45
N ALA A 26 0.01 -3.70 4.80
CA ALA A 26 -0.46 -3.51 3.43
C ALA A 26 0.29 -4.41 2.43
N ASN A 27 1.62 -4.53 2.55
CA ASN A 27 2.40 -5.45 1.74
C ASN A 27 2.02 -6.92 1.97
N ASP A 28 1.83 -7.32 3.23
CA ASP A 28 1.44 -8.69 3.57
C ASP A 28 0.08 -9.05 2.96
N ALA A 29 -0.86 -8.09 2.89
CA ALA A 29 -2.14 -8.28 2.21
C ALA A 29 -1.97 -8.52 0.70
N ILE A 30 -1.04 -7.83 0.03
CA ILE A 30 -0.72 -8.07 -1.39
C ILE A 30 -0.17 -9.49 -1.58
N VAL A 31 0.78 -9.88 -0.73
CA VAL A 31 1.41 -11.22 -0.79
C VAL A 31 0.37 -12.33 -0.55
N SER A 32 -0.57 -12.10 0.38
CA SER A 32 -1.63 -13.07 0.69
C SER A 32 -2.58 -13.34 -0.49
N GLU A 33 -2.74 -12.38 -1.41
CA GLU A 33 -3.54 -12.52 -2.63
C GLU A 33 -2.71 -13.06 -3.82
N GLY A 34 -1.48 -13.52 -3.56
CA GLY A 34 -0.57 -14.04 -4.57
C GLY A 34 0.21 -12.98 -5.35
N GLY A 35 0.20 -11.73 -4.88
CA GLY A 35 1.03 -10.66 -5.42
C GLY A 35 2.50 -10.79 -5.04
N LYS A 36 3.35 -10.02 -5.73
CA LYS A 36 4.79 -9.93 -5.40
C LYS A 36 4.98 -9.14 -4.11
N SER A 37 5.98 -9.51 -3.31
CA SER A 37 6.39 -8.73 -2.14
C SER A 37 7.12 -7.45 -2.55
N TYR A 38 6.80 -6.35 -1.88
CA TYR A 38 7.37 -5.02 -2.10
C TYR A 38 8.46 -4.73 -1.08
N LYS A 39 9.41 -3.88 -1.47
CA LYS A 39 10.33 -3.25 -0.52
C LYS A 39 9.60 -2.13 0.20
N VAL A 40 9.51 -2.22 1.53
CA VAL A 40 8.88 -1.21 2.38
C VAL A 40 9.96 -0.40 3.11
N GLY A 41 9.89 0.93 2.99
CA GLY A 41 10.81 1.85 3.65
C GLY A 41 10.67 3.29 3.16
N SER A 42 11.55 4.17 3.64
CA SER A 42 11.65 5.55 3.13
C SER A 42 12.09 5.56 1.67
N VAL A 43 11.44 6.36 0.81
CA VAL A 43 11.76 6.53 -0.61
C VAL A 43 13.27 6.79 -0.82
N SER A 44 13.85 7.67 -0.01
CA SER A 44 15.27 8.01 -0.05
C SER A 44 16.24 6.85 0.21
N ASN A 45 15.79 5.82 0.94
CA ASN A 45 16.59 4.65 1.30
C ASN A 45 16.39 3.47 0.34
N ILE A 46 15.20 3.35 -0.28
CA ILE A 46 14.85 2.17 -1.08
C ILE A 46 14.85 2.44 -2.59
N LEU A 47 14.74 3.70 -3.02
CA LEU A 47 14.83 4.12 -4.41
C LEU A 47 16.03 5.04 -4.60
N TYR A 48 15.83 6.35 -4.37
CA TYR A 48 16.84 7.39 -4.49
C TYR A 48 16.37 8.66 -3.78
N ARG A 49 17.28 9.60 -3.54
CA ARG A 49 16.94 10.90 -2.98
C ARG A 49 16.30 11.77 -4.06
N ALA A 50 15.06 12.20 -3.81
CA ALA A 50 14.35 13.18 -4.62
C ALA A 50 13.80 14.26 -3.70
N SER A 51 13.60 15.47 -4.23
CA SER A 51 12.94 16.57 -3.52
C SER A 51 11.69 17.00 -4.29
N GLY A 52 10.70 17.56 -3.56
CA GLY A 52 9.46 18.07 -4.17
C GLY A 52 8.45 16.98 -4.52
N GLY A 53 8.56 15.79 -3.93
CA GLY A 53 7.57 14.74 -4.06
C GLY A 53 6.20 15.19 -3.53
N SER A 54 5.13 14.68 -4.14
CA SER A 54 3.77 14.98 -3.68
C SER A 54 3.51 14.48 -2.25
N ASP A 55 4.10 13.34 -1.89
CA ASP A 55 4.10 12.75 -0.56
C ASP A 55 4.84 13.62 0.47
N ASP A 56 6.00 14.17 0.12
CA ASP A 56 6.76 15.11 0.96
C ASP A 56 5.95 16.40 1.22
N TRP A 57 5.32 16.95 0.19
CA TRP A 57 4.49 18.15 0.34
C TRP A 57 3.24 17.88 1.19
N MET A 58 2.53 16.78 0.91
CA MET A 58 1.35 16.38 1.71
C MET A 58 1.71 16.14 3.17
N LYS A 59 2.91 15.59 3.43
CA LYS A 59 3.39 15.36 4.79
C LYS A 59 3.75 16.66 5.51
N SER A 60 4.45 17.57 4.83
CA SER A 60 5.04 18.77 5.45
C SER A 60 4.08 19.96 5.49
N VAL A 61 3.42 20.27 4.38
CA VAL A 61 2.51 21.41 4.24
C VAL A 61 1.07 20.98 4.47
N GLY A 62 0.67 19.84 3.90
CA GLY A 62 -0.70 19.32 4.04
C GLY A 62 -1.04 18.76 5.43
N GLY A 63 -0.03 18.54 6.28
CA GLY A 63 -0.22 18.02 7.64
C GLY A 63 -0.73 16.57 7.70
N ILE A 64 -0.73 15.83 6.59
CA ILE A 64 -1.27 14.47 6.54
C ILE A 64 -0.30 13.50 7.20
N ALA A 65 -0.78 12.76 8.21
CA ALA A 65 0.06 11.86 8.98
C ALA A 65 0.58 10.67 8.16
N LEU A 66 -0.31 10.13 7.32
CA LEU A 66 -0.12 8.92 6.53
C LEU A 66 0.08 9.28 5.05
N CYS A 67 1.33 9.37 4.62
CA CYS A 67 1.71 9.60 3.22
C CYS A 67 2.53 8.41 2.72
N TYR A 68 2.13 7.86 1.57
CA TYR A 68 2.74 6.69 0.94
C TYR A 68 2.88 6.91 -0.56
N THR A 69 4.01 6.46 -1.09
CA THR A 69 4.23 6.30 -2.53
C THR A 69 4.30 4.81 -2.82
N ILE A 70 3.52 4.36 -3.80
CA ILE A 70 3.44 2.95 -4.19
C ILE A 70 3.82 2.84 -5.66
N GLU A 71 4.91 2.13 -5.92
CA GLU A 71 5.39 1.81 -7.27
C GLU A 71 4.87 0.43 -7.67
N LEU A 72 3.85 0.38 -8.54
CA LEU A 72 3.26 -0.87 -9.00
C LEU A 72 4.23 -1.71 -9.85
N PRO A 73 3.94 -3.00 -10.10
CA PRO A 73 4.77 -3.81 -10.97
C PRO A 73 4.83 -3.17 -12.36
N GLY A 74 6.05 -2.86 -12.78
CA GLY A 74 6.34 -2.59 -14.17
C GLY A 74 6.37 -3.86 -15.00
N GLY A 75 6.55 -3.72 -16.30
CA GLY A 75 6.71 -4.85 -17.20
C GLY A 75 7.36 -4.46 -18.51
N GLY A 76 7.41 -5.41 -19.44
CA GLY A 76 7.96 -5.21 -20.77
C GLY A 76 9.46 -4.89 -20.76
N GLN A 77 9.94 -4.19 -21.80
CA GLN A 77 11.38 -3.90 -21.96
C GLN A 77 11.82 -2.65 -21.20
N LYS A 78 10.90 -1.72 -20.94
CA LYS A 78 11.21 -0.38 -20.39
C LYS A 78 10.63 -0.17 -19.00
N GLY A 79 9.90 -1.14 -18.45
CA GLY A 79 9.28 -1.06 -17.12
C GLY A 79 7.91 -0.36 -17.13
N PHE A 80 7.60 0.44 -18.15
CA PHE A 80 6.32 1.15 -18.29
C PHE A 80 5.36 0.48 -19.29
N ASP A 81 5.81 -0.59 -19.94
CA ASP A 81 5.09 -1.36 -20.95
C ASP A 81 4.59 -2.70 -20.39
N LEU A 82 3.84 -2.63 -19.29
CA LEU A 82 3.19 -3.80 -18.68
C LEU A 82 2.24 -4.48 -19.69
N PRO A 83 2.35 -5.80 -19.92
CA PRO A 83 1.43 -6.51 -20.82
C PRO A 83 -0.03 -6.33 -20.38
N ALA A 84 -0.95 -6.13 -21.34
CA ALA A 84 -2.36 -5.92 -21.04
C ALA A 84 -2.99 -7.08 -20.22
N ALA A 85 -2.50 -8.31 -20.43
CA ALA A 85 -2.91 -9.49 -19.68
C ALA A 85 -2.52 -9.44 -18.18
N GLU A 86 -1.56 -8.61 -17.79
CA GLU A 86 -1.11 -8.44 -16.40
C GLU A 86 -1.84 -7.31 -15.65
N ILE A 87 -2.65 -6.49 -16.34
CA ILE A 87 -3.38 -5.37 -15.71
C ILE A 87 -4.36 -5.89 -14.64
N LEU A 88 -5.26 -6.79 -15.01
CA LEU A 88 -6.26 -7.33 -14.08
C LEU A 88 -5.65 -8.13 -12.93
N PRO A 89 -4.66 -9.02 -13.15
CA PRO A 89 -3.92 -9.66 -12.07
C PRO A 89 -3.28 -8.65 -11.12
N THR A 90 -2.58 -7.64 -11.66
CA THR A 90 -1.90 -6.62 -10.84
C THR A 90 -2.89 -5.87 -9.95
N VAL A 91 -4.01 -5.41 -10.52
CA VAL A 91 -5.04 -4.69 -9.76
C VAL A 91 -5.66 -5.58 -8.69
N SER A 92 -6.00 -6.83 -9.03
CA SER A 92 -6.66 -7.75 -8.10
C SER A 92 -5.76 -8.12 -6.92
N GLN A 93 -4.47 -8.35 -7.17
CA GLN A 93 -3.47 -8.64 -6.15
C GLN A 93 -3.13 -7.41 -5.30
N PHE A 94 -3.16 -6.22 -5.89
CA PHE A 94 -2.85 -4.98 -5.20
C PHE A 94 -3.99 -4.49 -4.31
N PHE A 95 -5.25 -4.58 -4.77
CA PHE A 95 -6.41 -3.95 -4.11
C PHE A 95 -6.59 -4.29 -2.62
N PRO A 96 -6.26 -5.50 -2.11
CA PRO A 96 -6.30 -5.79 -0.67
C PRO A 96 -5.49 -4.82 0.20
N CYS A 97 -4.36 -4.30 -0.28
CA CYS A 97 -3.56 -3.28 0.42
C CYS A 97 -4.38 -2.01 0.72
N MET A 98 -5.23 -1.57 -0.22
CA MET A 98 -6.07 -0.39 -0.03
C MET A 98 -7.08 -0.57 1.11
N ARG A 99 -7.58 -1.80 1.30
CA ARG A 99 -8.48 -2.12 2.43
C ARG A 99 -7.77 -2.00 3.78
N VAL A 100 -6.51 -2.41 3.87
CA VAL A 100 -5.69 -2.25 5.09
C VAL A 100 -5.57 -0.77 5.49
N PHE A 101 -5.28 0.11 4.52
CA PHE A 101 -5.23 1.56 4.79
C PHE A 101 -6.59 2.13 5.19
N GLU A 102 -7.65 1.76 4.47
CA GLU A 102 -9.00 2.24 4.70
C GLU A 102 -9.51 1.85 6.09
N GLU A 103 -9.33 0.59 6.49
CA GLU A 103 -9.69 0.10 7.83
C GLU A 103 -8.92 0.84 8.92
N HIS A 104 -7.61 1.07 8.74
CA HIS A 104 -6.82 1.83 9.69
C HIS A 104 -7.33 3.27 9.85
N VAL A 105 -7.57 3.97 8.74
CA VAL A 105 -8.08 5.36 8.76
C VAL A 105 -9.47 5.43 9.42
N ARG A 106 -10.35 4.48 9.12
CA ARG A 106 -11.69 4.38 9.73
C ARG A 106 -11.61 4.21 11.25
N ASN A 107 -10.67 3.38 11.72
CA ASN A 107 -10.52 3.06 13.14
C ASN A 107 -9.88 4.19 13.96
N ILE A 108 -9.07 5.06 13.37
CA ILE A 108 -8.50 6.24 14.07
C ILE A 108 -9.41 7.47 14.04
N SER A 109 -10.40 7.48 13.14
CA SER A 109 -11.33 8.60 12.98
C SER A 109 -12.58 8.48 13.87
N THR A 110 -12.73 7.35 14.56
CA THR A 110 -13.87 7.03 15.46
C THR A 110 -13.51 7.14 16.95
N THR A 111 -12.29 7.60 17.25
CA THR A 111 -11.79 7.98 18.58
C THR A 111 -11.67 9.49 18.71
#